data_AF-A0A2H0IC39-F1
#
_entry.id   AF-A0A2H0IC39-F1
#
_cell.length_a   1.000
_cell.length_b   1.000
_cell.length_c   1.000
_cell.angle_alpha   90.00
_cell.angle_beta   90.00
_cell.angle_gamma   90.00
#
_symmetry.space_group_name_H-M   'P 1'
#
loop_
_entity.id
_entity.type
_entity.pdbx_description
1 polymer ?
#
loop_
_entity_poly.entity_id
_entity_poly.type
_entity_poly.pdbx_seq_one_letter_code
_entity_poly.pdbx_strand_id
1 'polypeptide(L)'
;MTRDLLKNVETEGYYKHIDGLRALAVVSVLFLHLGFSLFSGGYVGVDIFFVISGFLITNIIVKELENRGKFCFINFYTRRANRILPALVFILALSFLLSAWLLNLAKFKIYGGSLATAAISFSNVFFYKQAGYFDIFSQSSPLLHTWSLGVEEQFYIFWPIGLLIVSKRNRKLLIPLRTRHNSF
;
A
#
# COMPACT_ATOMS: atom_id res chain seq x y z
N MET A 1 -16.44 -40.23 -3.90
CA MET A 1 -17.48 -39.23 -4.26
C MET A 1 -17.41 -37.94 -3.42
N THR A 2 -16.70 -37.91 -2.27
CA THR A 2 -16.59 -36.73 -1.38
C THR A 2 -15.35 -35.86 -1.59
N ARG A 3 -14.37 -36.26 -2.42
CA ARG A 3 -13.17 -35.46 -2.72
C ARG A 3 -13.41 -34.32 -3.73
N ASP A 4 -14.47 -34.41 -4.53
CA ASP A 4 -14.77 -33.39 -5.55
C ASP A 4 -15.56 -32.19 -4.98
N LEU A 5 -16.26 -32.36 -3.85
CA LEU A 5 -17.00 -31.27 -3.20
C LEU A 5 -16.09 -30.25 -2.49
N LEU A 6 -14.86 -30.64 -2.14
CA LEU A 6 -13.87 -29.73 -1.53
C LEU A 6 -13.02 -28.98 -2.57
N LYS A 7 -13.12 -29.34 -3.86
CA LYS A 7 -12.48 -28.60 -4.96
C LYS A 7 -13.29 -27.38 -5.41
N ASN A 8 -14.59 -27.38 -5.15
CA ASN A 8 -15.52 -26.31 -5.53
C ASN A 8 -15.62 -25.16 -4.51
N VAL A 9 -14.75 -25.11 -3.51
CA VAL A 9 -14.41 -23.83 -2.86
C VAL A 9 -13.37 -23.13 -3.73
N GLU A 10 -13.67 -22.99 -5.02
CA GLU A 10 -12.89 -22.16 -5.93
C GLU A 10 -12.97 -20.73 -5.41
N THR A 11 -11.84 -20.23 -4.90
CA THR A 11 -11.25 -18.91 -5.18
C THR A 11 -12.17 -17.77 -5.65
N GLU A 12 -13.34 -17.60 -5.07
CA GLU A 12 -14.23 -16.46 -5.26
C GLU A 12 -13.60 -15.21 -4.61
N GLY A 13 -12.70 -14.57 -5.36
CA GLY A 13 -12.23 -13.21 -5.06
C GLY A 13 -10.74 -13.02 -4.74
N TYR A 14 -9.83 -13.91 -5.18
CA TYR A 14 -8.39 -13.63 -5.16
C TYR A 14 -7.85 -13.42 -6.58
N TYR A 15 -7.72 -12.15 -6.98
CA TYR A 15 -7.23 -11.78 -8.31
C TYR A 15 -5.70 -11.89 -8.40
N LYS A 16 -5.19 -13.12 -8.54
CA LYS A 16 -3.74 -13.40 -8.67
C LYS A 16 -3.04 -12.52 -9.72
N HIS A 17 -3.73 -12.25 -10.84
CA HIS A 17 -3.20 -11.41 -11.91
C HIS A 17 -3.04 -9.94 -11.49
N ILE A 18 -3.91 -9.43 -10.61
CA ILE A 18 -3.81 -8.06 -10.09
C ILE A 18 -2.60 -7.93 -9.15
N ASP A 19 -2.36 -8.94 -8.30
CA ASP A 19 -1.15 -8.95 -7.47
C ASP A 19 0.13 -9.05 -8.33
N GLY A 20 0.09 -9.79 -9.45
CA GLY A 20 1.17 -9.81 -10.44
C GLY A 20 1.44 -8.45 -11.07
N LEU A 21 0.39 -7.69 -11.43
CA LEU A 21 0.52 -6.32 -11.96
C LEU A 21 1.13 -5.37 -10.92
N ARG A 22 0.77 -5.50 -9.63
CA ARG A 22 1.40 -4.72 -8.55
C ARG A 22 2.87 -5.05 -8.42
N ALA A 23 3.24 -6.33 -8.50
CA ALA A 23 4.63 -6.75 -8.46
C ALA A 23 5.43 -6.16 -9.63
N LEU A 24 4.88 -6.22 -10.86
CA LEU A 24 5.51 -5.63 -12.04
C LEU A 24 5.69 -4.11 -11.90
N ALA A 25 4.68 -3.43 -11.35
CA ALA A 25 4.74 -1.99 -11.09
C ALA A 25 5.88 -1.64 -10.11
N VAL A 26 6.02 -2.39 -9.02
CA VAL A 26 7.11 -2.23 -8.06
C VAL A 26 8.48 -2.54 -8.69
N VAL A 27 8.59 -3.61 -9.47
CA VAL A 27 9.85 -3.97 -10.17
C VAL A 27 10.29 -2.86 -11.13
N SER A 28 9.34 -2.25 -11.84
CA SER A 28 9.63 -1.13 -12.73
C SER A 28 10.19 0.08 -11.97
N VAL A 29 9.66 0.37 -10.79
CA VAL A 29 10.17 1.43 -9.90
C VAL A 29 11.56 1.08 -9.36
N LEU A 30 11.81 -0.19 -9.02
CA LEU A 30 13.12 -0.65 -8.55
C LEU A 30 14.18 -0.47 -9.66
N PHE A 31 13.90 -0.89 -10.89
CA PHE A 31 14.85 -0.75 -12.00
C PHE A 31 15.14 0.71 -12.36
N LEU A 32 14.15 1.60 -12.23
CA LEU A 32 14.39 3.03 -12.34
C LEU A 32 15.43 3.51 -11.32
N HIS A 33 15.29 3.14 -10.05
CA HIS A 33 16.23 3.54 -8.99
C HIS A 33 17.61 2.89 -9.13
N LEU A 34 17.70 1.72 -9.76
CA LEU A 34 18.97 1.05 -10.07
C LEU A 34 19.67 1.63 -11.31
N GLY A 35 19.07 2.61 -12.00
CA GLY A 35 19.70 3.31 -13.13
C GLY A 35 19.59 2.59 -14.47
N PHE A 36 18.67 1.63 -14.62
CA PHE A 36 18.46 0.95 -15.90
C PHE A 36 17.76 1.89 -16.90
N SER A 37 18.45 2.23 -17.99
CA SER A 37 17.96 3.17 -19.03
C SER A 37 16.65 2.72 -19.72
N LEU A 38 16.42 1.41 -19.83
CA LEU A 38 15.18 0.83 -20.35
C LEU A 38 13.95 1.14 -19.47
N PHE A 39 14.15 1.53 -18.21
CA PHE A 39 13.11 1.81 -17.23
C PHE A 39 13.06 3.29 -16.83
N SER A 40 13.46 4.20 -17.72
CA SER A 40 13.38 5.65 -17.49
C SER A 40 11.96 6.15 -17.18
N GLY A 41 10.92 5.41 -17.61
CA GLY A 41 9.51 5.63 -17.27
C GLY A 41 9.02 4.93 -15.99
N GLY A 42 9.90 4.34 -15.17
CA GLY A 42 9.50 3.49 -14.04
C GLY A 42 8.68 4.19 -12.95
N TYR A 43 8.63 5.53 -12.93
CA TYR A 43 7.78 6.32 -12.03
C TYR A 43 6.29 6.06 -12.27
N VAL A 44 5.89 5.70 -13.50
CA VAL A 44 4.52 5.28 -13.83
C VAL A 44 4.11 4.03 -13.03
N GLY A 45 5.07 3.19 -12.63
CA GLY A 45 4.83 2.06 -11.75
C GLY A 45 4.23 2.48 -10.40
N VAL A 46 4.59 3.66 -9.88
CA VAL A 46 3.99 4.18 -8.64
C VAL A 46 2.50 4.46 -8.83
N ASP A 47 2.14 5.11 -9.93
CA ASP A 47 0.74 5.44 -10.24
C ASP A 47 -0.10 4.17 -10.42
N ILE A 48 0.41 3.19 -11.19
CA ILE A 48 -0.23 1.90 -11.40
C ILE A 48 -0.45 1.18 -10.06
N PHE A 49 0.57 1.16 -9.19
CA PHE A 49 0.47 0.52 -7.88
C PHE A 49 -0.62 1.15 -7.01
N PHE A 50 -0.73 2.48 -6.98
CA PHE A 50 -1.76 3.18 -6.20
C PHE A 50 -3.16 2.98 -6.77
N VAL A 51 -3.33 3.06 -8.09
CA VAL A 51 -4.62 2.82 -8.75
C VAL A 51 -5.13 1.42 -8.44
N ILE A 52 -4.26 0.41 -8.56
CA ILE A 52 -4.63 -0.98 -8.27
C ILE A 52 -4.97 -1.15 -6.77
N SER A 53 -4.17 -0.57 -5.88
CA SER A 53 -4.43 -0.62 -4.43
C SER A 53 -5.79 0.01 -4.07
N GLY A 54 -6.11 1.16 -4.69
CA GLY A 54 -7.40 1.82 -4.57
C GLY A 54 -8.56 0.96 -5.06
N PHE A 55 -8.42 0.33 -6.23
CA PHE A 55 -9.41 -0.61 -6.77
C PHE A 55 -9.67 -1.79 -5.83
N LEU A 56 -8.62 -2.45 -5.34
CA LEU A 56 -8.75 -3.62 -4.46
C LEU A 56 -9.47 -3.28 -3.16
N ILE A 57 -9.15 -2.14 -2.56
CA ILE A 57 -9.69 -1.76 -1.26
C ILE A 57 -11.12 -1.26 -1.37
N THR A 58 -11.42 -0.52 -2.44
CA THR A 58 -12.81 -0.18 -2.78
C THR A 58 -13.66 -1.45 -2.90
N ASN A 59 -13.18 -2.46 -3.63
CA ASN A 59 -13.88 -3.74 -3.75
C ASN A 59 -14.06 -4.46 -2.42
N ILE A 60 -13.04 -4.49 -1.56
CA ILE A 60 -13.14 -5.10 -0.23
C ILE A 60 -14.21 -4.40 0.62
N ILE A 61 -14.19 -3.07 0.67
CA ILE A 61 -15.13 -2.27 1.47
C ILE A 61 -16.56 -2.44 0.95
N VAL A 62 -16.76 -2.36 -0.37
CA VAL A 62 -18.07 -2.51 -1.00
C VAL A 62 -18.62 -3.92 -0.77
N LYS A 63 -17.82 -4.98 -1.00
CA LYS A 63 -18.23 -6.36 -0.73
C LYS A 63 -18.59 -6.58 0.74
N GLU A 64 -17.84 -6.01 1.68
CA GLU A 64 -18.14 -6.13 3.12
C GLU A 64 -19.46 -5.42 3.48
N LEU A 65 -19.71 -4.23 2.90
CA LEU A 65 -20.96 -3.50 3.05
C LEU A 65 -22.16 -4.23 2.44
N GLU A 66 -21.99 -4.86 1.28
CA GLU A 66 -23.05 -5.64 0.61
C GLU A 66 -23.39 -6.92 1.38
N ASN A 67 -22.37 -7.69 1.79
CA ASN A 67 -22.57 -8.99 2.42
C ASN A 67 -23.04 -8.90 3.87
N ARG A 68 -22.55 -7.91 4.63
CA ARG A 68 -22.78 -7.81 6.08
C ARG A 68 -23.65 -6.62 6.48
N GLY A 69 -23.97 -5.72 5.55
CA GLY A 69 -24.67 -4.45 5.83
C GLY A 69 -23.86 -3.45 6.65
N LYS A 70 -22.65 -3.81 7.09
CA LYS A 70 -21.75 -3.00 7.92
C LYS A 70 -20.30 -3.30 7.59
N PHE A 71 -19.47 -2.26 7.62
CA PHE A 71 -18.02 -2.36 7.48
C PHE A 71 -17.36 -2.27 8.86
N CYS A 72 -16.47 -3.22 9.19
CA CYS A 72 -15.73 -3.20 10.44
C CYS A 72 -14.29 -2.72 10.20
N PHE A 73 -14.01 -1.47 10.59
CA PHE A 73 -12.66 -0.89 10.50
C PHE A 73 -11.60 -1.73 11.22
N ILE A 74 -11.93 -2.23 12.42
CA ILE A 74 -10.99 -3.02 13.23
C ILE A 74 -10.57 -4.26 12.46
N ASN A 75 -11.51 -5.04 11.94
CA ASN A 75 -11.20 -6.27 11.18
C ASN A 75 -10.40 -5.98 9.92
N PHE A 76 -10.71 -4.88 9.22
CA PHE A 76 -9.97 -4.44 8.04
C PHE A 76 -8.52 -4.11 8.39
N TYR A 77 -8.30 -3.31 9.44
CA TYR A 77 -6.98 -2.92 9.89
C TYR A 77 -6.19 -4.08 10.48
N THR A 78 -6.79 -4.99 11.24
CA THR A 78 -6.10 -6.15 11.82
C THR A 78 -5.51 -7.05 10.74
N ARG A 79 -6.28 -7.36 9.69
CA ARG A 79 -5.78 -8.17 8.55
C ARG A 79 -4.58 -7.50 7.87
N ARG A 80 -4.65 -6.17 7.74
CA ARG A 80 -3.63 -5.39 7.07
C ARG A 80 -2.37 -5.21 7.92
N ALA A 81 -2.54 -4.91 9.20
CA ALA A 81 -1.47 -4.84 10.19
C ALA A 81 -0.68 -6.15 10.26
N ASN A 82 -1.37 -7.30 10.31
CA ASN A 82 -0.72 -8.62 10.31
C ASN A 82 0.07 -8.92 9.03
N ARG A 83 -0.25 -8.26 7.91
CA ARG A 83 0.47 -8.41 6.63
C ARG A 83 1.67 -7.45 6.50
N ILE A 84 1.56 -6.23 7.05
CA ILE A 84 2.53 -5.15 6.79
C ILE A 84 3.48 -4.93 7.96
N LEU A 85 2.97 -4.94 9.20
CA LEU A 85 3.78 -4.64 10.38
C LEU A 85 4.99 -5.56 10.56
N PRO A 86 4.92 -6.88 10.31
CA PRO A 86 6.11 -7.73 10.47
C PRO A 86 7.27 -7.28 9.57
N ALA A 87 6.99 -6.99 8.30
CA ALA A 87 7.99 -6.52 7.35
C ALA A 87 8.48 -5.10 7.69
N LEU A 88 7.56 -4.21 8.11
CA LEU A 88 7.91 -2.85 8.50
C LEU A 88 8.80 -2.83 9.75
N VAL A 89 8.43 -3.55 10.81
CA VAL A 89 9.22 -3.62 12.04
C VAL A 89 10.61 -4.21 11.74
N PHE A 90 10.67 -5.26 10.93
CA PHE A 90 11.93 -5.86 10.52
C PHE A 90 12.83 -4.86 9.77
N ILE A 91 12.30 -4.15 8.76
CA ILE A 91 13.12 -3.23 7.97
C ILE A 91 13.55 -2.01 8.80
N LEU A 92 12.69 -1.49 9.69
CA LEU A 92 13.02 -0.38 10.58
C LEU A 92 14.12 -0.79 11.58
N ALA A 93 14.02 -1.98 12.17
CA ALA A 93 15.02 -2.50 13.10
C ALA A 93 16.36 -2.74 12.39
N LEU A 94 16.35 -3.41 11.24
CA LEU A 94 17.56 -3.67 10.45
C LEU A 94 18.21 -2.36 9.99
N SER A 95 17.42 -1.44 9.45
CA SER A 95 17.89 -0.12 9.03
C SER A 95 18.48 0.66 10.21
N PHE A 96 17.89 0.57 11.40
CA PHE A 96 18.40 1.25 12.60
C PHE A 96 19.77 0.70 13.00
N LEU A 97 19.93 -0.62 13.07
CA LEU A 97 21.19 -1.26 13.41
C LEU A 97 22.30 -0.89 12.42
N LEU A 98 22.01 -0.95 11.11
CA LEU A 98 22.98 -0.59 10.07
C LEU A 98 23.31 0.91 10.10
N SER A 99 22.30 1.77 10.28
CA SER A 99 22.50 3.22 10.32
C SER A 99 23.28 3.67 11.55
N ALA A 100 23.10 3.00 12.69
CA ALA A 100 23.87 3.26 13.90
C ALA A 100 25.37 2.96 13.73
N TRP A 101 25.71 2.02 12.83
CA TRP A 101 27.09 1.66 12.54
C TRP A 101 27.71 2.48 11.40
N LEU A 102 26.92 2.82 10.36
CA LEU A 102 27.42 3.42 9.12
C LEU A 102 27.33 4.96 9.07
N LEU A 103 26.40 5.58 9.80
CA LEU A 103 26.16 7.03 9.71
C LEU A 103 26.93 7.81 10.76
N ASN A 104 27.38 9.01 10.39
CA ASN A 104 27.89 9.99 11.36
C ASN A 104 26.74 10.63 12.16
N LEU A 105 27.08 11.33 13.25
CA LEU A 105 26.10 11.88 14.20
C LEU A 105 25.09 12.85 13.54
N ALA A 106 25.54 13.68 12.59
CA ALA A 106 24.66 14.61 11.89
C ALA A 106 23.62 13.89 11.01
N LYS A 107 24.06 12.91 10.21
CA LYS A 107 23.17 12.09 9.37
C LYS A 107 22.25 11.20 10.21
N PHE A 108 22.74 10.66 11.32
CA PHE A 108 21.96 9.84 12.23
C PHE A 108 20.80 10.61 12.86
N LYS A 109 20.99 11.91 13.17
CA LYS A 109 19.92 12.77 13.70
C LYS A 109 18.79 12.97 12.68
N ILE A 110 19.12 13.18 11.41
CA ILE A 110 18.13 13.30 10.32
C ILE A 110 17.43 11.95 10.09
N TYR A 111 18.21 10.87 10.07
CA TYR A 111 17.69 9.50 9.97
C TYR A 111 16.68 9.18 11.08
N GLY A 112 16.94 9.58 12.32
CA GLY A 112 16.01 9.40 13.44
C GLY A 112 14.63 9.99 13.19
N GLY A 113 14.55 11.16 12.52
CA GLY A 113 13.28 11.74 12.08
C GLY A 113 12.57 10.89 11.02
N SER A 114 13.31 10.37 10.04
CA SER A 114 12.76 9.47 9.02
C SER A 114 12.26 8.14 9.62
N LEU A 115 13.00 7.59 10.59
CA LEU A 115 12.65 6.37 11.30
C LEU A 115 11.36 6.55 12.13
N ALA A 116 11.30 7.61 12.93
CA ALA A 116 10.14 7.91 13.77
C ALA A 116 8.89 8.14 12.92
N THR A 117 9.00 8.89 11.82
CA THR A 117 7.88 9.16 10.93
C THR A 117 7.48 7.96 10.08
N ALA A 118 8.41 7.10 9.67
CA ALA A 118 8.10 5.84 9.00
C ALA A 118 7.34 4.88 9.92
N ALA A 119 7.72 4.78 11.21
CA ALA A 119 7.05 3.92 12.18
C ALA A 119 5.56 4.26 12.37
N ILE A 120 5.19 5.53 12.20
CA ILE A 120 3.80 6.01 12.30
C ILE A 120 3.14 6.26 10.94
N SER A 121 3.74 5.78 9.84
CA SER A 121 3.20 5.94 8.47
C SER A 121 3.02 7.42 8.04
N PHE A 122 3.96 8.27 8.43
CA PHE A 122 3.96 9.72 8.16
C PHE A 122 5.24 10.21 7.47
N SER A 123 6.09 9.29 7.00
CA SER A 123 7.35 9.64 6.35
C SER A 123 7.17 10.39 5.02
N ASN A 124 6.02 10.27 4.36
CA ASN A 124 5.70 11.07 3.17
C ASN A 124 5.75 12.58 3.44
N VAL A 125 5.19 13.01 4.58
CA VAL A 125 5.20 14.43 4.97
C VAL A 125 6.59 14.86 5.42
N PHE A 126 7.31 13.97 6.10
CA PHE A 126 8.70 14.20 6.49
C PHE A 126 9.58 14.49 5.28
N PHE A 127 9.58 13.59 4.28
CA PHE A 127 10.38 13.73 3.07
C PHE A 127 9.92 14.90 2.19
N TYR A 128 8.62 15.20 2.15
CA TYR A 128 8.11 16.39 1.48
C TYR A 128 8.70 17.69 2.07
N LYS A 129 8.84 17.77 3.40
CA LYS A 129 9.35 18.96 4.11
C LYS A 129 10.88 19.07 4.09
N GLN A 130 11.62 18.01 3.81
CA GLN A 130 13.09 17.98 3.90
C GLN A 130 13.81 18.62 2.70
N ALA A 131 13.09 19.34 1.83
CA ALA A 131 13.51 19.88 0.52
C ALA A 131 13.59 18.81 -0.57
N GLY A 132 12.62 18.86 -1.50
CA GLY A 132 12.55 18.09 -2.74
C GLY A 132 12.49 16.57 -2.55
N TYR A 133 11.33 15.98 -2.80
CA TYR A 133 11.17 14.52 -2.96
C TYR A 133 12.26 13.89 -3.89
N PHE A 134 12.84 14.69 -4.80
CA PHE A 134 13.91 14.36 -5.75
C PHE A 134 15.31 14.95 -5.46
N ASP A 135 15.54 15.59 -4.31
CA ASP A 135 16.83 16.24 -4.04
C ASP A 135 17.91 15.23 -3.63
N ILE A 136 19.19 15.57 -3.83
CA ILE A 136 20.35 14.67 -3.69
C ILE A 136 20.45 14.06 -2.27
N PHE A 137 19.93 14.75 -1.26
CA PHE A 137 19.84 14.24 0.11
C PHE A 137 18.77 13.15 0.29
N SER A 138 17.66 13.18 -0.45
CA SER A 138 16.56 12.20 -0.32
C SER A 138 16.99 10.82 -0.83
N GLN A 139 17.76 10.77 -1.92
CA GLN A 139 18.24 9.52 -2.54
C GLN A 139 19.13 8.68 -1.62
N SER A 140 19.80 9.32 -0.66
CA SER A 140 20.67 8.64 0.30
C SER A 140 19.96 8.17 1.58
N SER A 141 18.66 8.44 1.73
CA SER A 141 17.91 8.06 2.94
C SER A 141 17.52 6.58 2.88
N PRO A 142 17.96 5.75 3.84
CA PRO A 142 17.65 4.31 3.85
C PRO A 142 16.15 3.99 3.88
N LEU A 143 15.35 4.92 4.41
CA LEU A 143 13.91 4.75 4.60
C LEU A 143 13.08 5.57 3.60
N LEU A 144 13.68 6.08 2.53
CA LEU A 144 12.98 6.93 1.54
C LEU A 144 11.69 6.25 1.08
N HIS A 145 11.77 5.00 0.62
CA HIS A 145 10.64 4.25 0.06
C HIS A 145 9.45 4.03 1.02
N THR A 146 9.59 4.31 2.32
CA THR A 146 8.46 4.25 3.26
C THR A 146 7.41 5.35 3.01
N TRP A 147 7.75 6.38 2.23
CA TRP A 147 6.81 7.46 1.89
C TRP A 147 5.54 6.91 1.23
N SER A 148 5.66 5.95 0.31
CA SER A 148 4.51 5.43 -0.44
C SER A 148 3.62 4.59 0.46
N LEU A 149 4.22 3.89 1.44
CA LEU A 149 3.48 3.18 2.48
C LEU A 149 2.71 4.14 3.38
N GLY A 150 3.31 5.29 3.74
CA GLY A 150 2.63 6.33 4.51
C GLY A 150 1.38 6.88 3.79
N VAL A 151 1.50 7.14 2.49
CA VAL A 151 0.35 7.54 1.64
C VAL A 151 -0.70 6.44 1.57
N GLU A 152 -0.29 5.18 1.40
CA GLU A 152 -1.18 4.01 1.42
C GLU A 152 -2.00 3.96 2.71
N GLU A 153 -1.34 4.02 3.87
CA GLU A 153 -1.99 3.93 5.18
C GLU A 153 -2.95 5.10 5.44
N GLN A 154 -2.59 6.32 5.00
CA GLN A 154 -3.49 7.47 5.04
C GLN A 154 -4.74 7.24 4.18
N PHE A 155 -4.56 6.72 2.96
CA PHE A 155 -5.67 6.35 2.09
C PHE A 155 -6.58 5.31 2.74
N TYR A 156 -6.06 4.38 3.52
CA TYR A 156 -6.84 3.37 4.24
C TYR A 156 -7.67 3.89 5.39
N ILE A 157 -7.32 5.06 5.91
CA ILE A 157 -8.15 5.76 6.89
C ILE A 157 -9.26 6.52 6.16
N PHE A 158 -8.87 7.38 5.21
CA PHE A 158 -9.79 8.35 4.61
C PHE A 158 -10.75 7.73 3.61
N TRP A 159 -10.32 6.75 2.82
CA TRP A 159 -11.15 6.17 1.76
C TRP A 159 -12.37 5.40 2.27
N PRO A 160 -12.25 4.48 3.25
CA PRO A 160 -13.44 3.83 3.81
C PRO A 160 -14.39 4.82 4.48
N ILE A 161 -13.88 5.86 5.16
CA ILE A 161 -14.72 6.91 5.74
C ILE A 161 -15.51 7.62 4.62
N GLY A 162 -14.85 8.01 3.54
CA GLY A 162 -15.50 8.61 2.36
C GLY A 162 -16.58 7.72 1.77
N LEU A 163 -16.29 6.44 1.55
CA LEU A 163 -17.26 5.47 1.03
C LEU A 163 -18.46 5.28 1.95
N LEU A 164 -18.27 5.26 3.27
CA LEU A 164 -19.37 5.15 4.23
C LEU A 164 -20.26 6.39 4.27
N ILE A 165 -19.68 7.58 4.10
CA ILE A 165 -20.46 8.82 3.98
C ILE A 165 -21.30 8.78 2.69
N VAL A 166 -20.70 8.38 1.57
CA VAL A 166 -21.40 8.24 0.28
C VAL A 166 -22.50 7.17 0.35
N SER A 167 -22.22 6.01 0.96
CA SER A 167 -23.17 4.90 1.06
C SER A 167 -24.42 5.27 1.87
N LYS A 168 -24.26 6.08 2.92
CA LYS A 168 -25.37 6.60 3.73
C LYS A 168 -26.21 7.63 2.96
N ARG A 169 -25.58 8.45 2.11
CA ARG A 169 -26.26 9.52 1.38
C ARG A 169 -26.93 9.06 0.09
N ASN A 170 -26.36 8.08 -0.63
CA ASN A 170 -26.88 7.59 -1.91
C ASN A 170 -26.43 6.15 -2.21
N ARG A 171 -27.18 5.14 -1.72
CA ARG A 171 -26.89 3.71 -1.97
C ARG A 171 -26.82 3.35 -3.46
N LYS A 172 -27.49 4.11 -4.34
CA LYS A 172 -27.48 3.91 -5.79
C LYS A 172 -26.14 4.20 -6.47
N LEU A 173 -25.27 5.01 -5.87
CA LEU A 173 -23.95 5.35 -6.43
C LEU A 173 -22.91 4.23 -6.30
N LEU A 174 -23.15 3.24 -5.43
CA LEU A 174 -22.28 2.06 -5.30
C LEU A 174 -22.66 0.93 -6.27
N ILE A 175 -23.84 1.03 -6.90
CA ILE A 175 -24.38 0.06 -7.86
C ILE A 175 -23.59 -0.04 -9.19
N PRO A 176 -22.82 0.95 -9.70
CA PRO A 176 -22.10 0.78 -10.97
C PRO A 176 -20.99 -0.28 -10.92
N LEU A 177 -20.50 -0.66 -9.74
CA LEU A 177 -19.53 -1.75 -9.58
C LEU A 177 -20.16 -3.16 -9.71
N ARG A 178 -21.49 -3.22 -9.92
CA ARG A 178 -22.29 -4.43 -10.20
C ARG A 178 -22.15 -4.91 -11.66
N THR A 179 -21.05 -4.65 -12.35
CA THR A 179 -20.87 -5.22 -13.69
C THR A 179 -20.61 -6.72 -13.58
N ARG A 180 -21.69 -7.48 -13.71
CA ARG A 180 -21.79 -8.87 -14.22
C ARG A 180 -20.45 -9.56 -14.40
N HIS A 181 -20.03 -10.36 -13.43
CA HIS A 181 -19.03 -11.39 -13.66
C HIS A 181 -19.61 -12.79 -13.40
N ASN A 182 -20.85 -13.03 -13.87
CA ASN A 182 -21.53 -14.33 -13.88
C ASN A 182 -21.93 -14.74 -15.31
N SER A 183 -21.03 -14.56 -16.28
CA SER A 183 -21.20 -15.14 -17.61
C SER A 183 -19.85 -15.24 -18.29
N PHE A 184 -19.14 -16.35 -18.07
CA PHE A 184 -18.54 -17.24 -19.08
C PHE A 184 -18.12 -18.53 -18.38
#